data_AF-A0A359HE77-F1
#
_entry.id   AF-A0A359HE77-F1
#
_cell.length_a   1.000
_cell.length_b   1.000
_cell.length_c   1.000
_cell.angle_alpha   90.00
_cell.angle_beta   90.00
_cell.angle_gamma   90.00
#
_symmetry.space_group_name_H-M   'P 1'
#
loop_
_entity.id
_entity.type
_entity.pdbx_description
1 polymer ?
#
loop_
_entity_poly.entity_id
_entity_poly.type
_entity_poly.pdbx_seq_one_letter_code
_entity_poly.pdbx_strand_id
1 'polypeptide(L)'
;MSAIIPETRASRMAHLKQRISNISLNFYGILGYLFLYTPIVIVVIFSFNDSRSTAQWAGFTTHWYVDMITDSQIIISLWNSLFVAIVSTIISTIIGTLAAMGMERYRFRGQLGMDALLYLPVIIPDIAMAIMLLLFFNLSGIGFEVWNVNIFGINLAVPYSVIIG
;
A
#
# COMPACT_ATOMS: atom_id res chain seq x y z
N MET A 1 63.00 -1.84 26.03
CA MET A 1 61.64 -1.33 26.30
C MET A 1 61.12 -0.72 25.00
N SER A 2 59.97 -1.23 24.51
CA SER A 2 59.18 -0.84 23.33
C SER A 2 59.90 -0.70 21.97
N ALA A 3 59.90 -1.78 21.19
CA ALA A 3 60.05 -1.71 19.74
C ALA A 3 58.77 -1.12 19.12
N ILE A 4 58.90 0.01 18.43
CA ILE A 4 57.83 0.63 17.64
C ILE A 4 57.65 -0.22 16.38
N ILE A 5 56.67 -1.11 16.37
CA ILE A 5 56.33 -1.90 15.20
C ILE A 5 55.54 -1.00 14.24
N PRO A 6 55.99 -0.76 13.00
CA PRO A 6 55.25 0.06 12.05
C PRO A 6 53.97 -0.69 11.67
N GLU A 7 52.80 -0.08 11.91
CA GLU A 7 51.52 -0.64 11.45
C GLU A 7 51.60 -0.88 9.94
N THR A 8 51.69 -2.16 9.60
CA THR A 8 51.87 -2.67 8.25
C THR A 8 50.72 -2.22 7.36
N ARG A 9 51.06 -1.56 6.25
CA ARG A 9 50.25 -1.06 5.13
C ARG A 9 48.92 -1.81 4.84
N ALA A 10 48.89 -3.12 5.08
CA ALA A 10 47.72 -4.00 4.97
C ALA A 10 46.52 -3.57 5.86
N SER A 11 46.77 -3.15 7.11
CA SER A 11 45.70 -2.66 8.02
C SER A 11 45.02 -1.42 7.45
N ARG A 12 45.82 -0.46 6.95
CA ARG A 12 45.32 0.78 6.34
C ARG A 12 44.50 0.53 5.08
N MET A 13 44.86 -0.48 4.28
CA MET A 13 44.11 -0.85 3.06
C MET A 13 42.76 -1.52 3.38
N ALA A 14 42.68 -2.33 4.44
CA ALA A 14 41.43 -2.95 4.89
C ALA A 14 40.41 -1.89 5.36
N HIS A 15 40.85 -0.91 6.16
CA HIS A 15 40.00 0.20 6.61
C HIS A 15 39.53 1.09 5.44
N LEU A 16 40.39 1.34 4.44
CA LEU A 16 40.00 2.11 3.25
C LEU A 16 38.98 1.37 2.40
N LYS A 17 39.17 0.06 2.15
CA LYS A 17 38.23 -0.76 1.39
C LYS A 17 36.86 -0.82 2.08
N GLN A 18 36.85 -0.98 3.41
CA GLN A 18 35.63 -0.97 4.21
C GLN A 18 34.92 0.39 4.17
N ARG A 19 35.67 1.50 4.26
CA ARG A 19 35.12 2.86 4.19
C ARG A 19 34.53 3.17 2.80
N ILE A 20 35.22 2.78 1.73
CA ILE A 20 34.73 2.93 0.35
C ILE A 20 33.48 2.07 0.12
N SER A 21 33.47 0.82 0.62
CA SER A 21 32.30 -0.05 0.54
C SER A 21 31.09 0.56 1.23
N ASN A 22 31.26 1.09 2.44
CA ASN A 22 30.16 1.74 3.19
C ASN A 22 29.66 3.01 2.50
N ILE A 23 30.55 3.81 1.93
CA ILE A 23 30.18 5.01 1.16
C ILE A 23 29.40 4.61 -0.09
N SER A 24 29.84 3.57 -0.81
CA SER A 24 29.13 3.08 -2.00
C SER A 24 27.75 2.52 -1.65
N LEU A 25 27.64 1.72 -0.58
CA LEU A 25 26.37 1.17 -0.10
C LEU A 25 25.37 2.29 0.26
N ASN A 26 25.84 3.29 1.01
CA ASN A 26 25.02 4.46 1.36
C ASN A 26 24.61 5.25 0.12
N PHE A 27 25.52 5.44 -0.83
CA PHE A 27 25.22 6.14 -2.08
C PHE A 27 24.16 5.43 -2.91
N TYR A 28 24.27 4.10 -3.08
CA TYR A 28 23.25 3.30 -3.76
C TYR A 28 21.91 3.32 -3.01
N GLY A 29 21.93 3.25 -1.68
CA GLY A 29 20.72 3.39 -0.87
C GLY A 29 20.04 4.76 -1.05
N ILE A 30 20.81 5.84 -1.00
CA ILE A 30 20.30 7.21 -1.21
C ILE A 30 19.72 7.37 -2.62
N LEU A 31 20.41 6.86 -3.65
CA LEU A 31 19.89 6.90 -5.02
C LEU A 31 18.59 6.11 -5.17
N GLY A 32 18.50 4.93 -4.55
CA GLY A 32 17.27 4.13 -4.53
C GLY A 32 16.11 4.87 -3.87
N TYR A 33 16.35 5.49 -2.71
CA TYR A 33 15.33 6.33 -2.06
C TYR A 33 14.95 7.52 -2.92
N LEU A 34 15.90 8.28 -3.47
CA LEU A 34 15.58 9.40 -4.36
C LEU A 34 14.73 8.97 -5.54
N PHE A 35 15.06 7.85 -6.19
CA PHE A 35 14.28 7.32 -7.29
C PHE A 35 12.83 6.98 -6.89
N LEU A 36 12.62 6.31 -5.74
CA LEU A 36 11.29 5.95 -5.25
C LEU A 36 10.46 7.16 -4.81
N TYR A 37 11.09 8.15 -4.18
CA TYR A 37 10.41 9.34 -3.66
C TYR A 37 10.21 10.43 -4.73
N THR A 38 10.98 10.43 -5.83
CA THR A 38 10.83 11.39 -6.93
C THR A 38 9.39 11.49 -7.46
N PRO A 39 8.68 10.40 -7.84
CA PRO A 39 7.30 10.51 -8.32
C PRO A 39 6.35 11.04 -7.25
N ILE A 40 6.57 10.70 -5.98
CA ILE A 40 5.76 11.21 -4.86
C ILE A 40 5.96 12.72 -4.72
N VAL A 41 7.20 13.20 -4.76
CA VAL A 41 7.54 14.62 -4.72
C VAL A 41 6.93 15.36 -5.91
N ILE A 42 6.95 14.77 -7.11
CA ILE A 42 6.31 15.34 -8.30
C ILE A 42 4.81 15.51 -8.07
N VAL A 43 4.11 14.49 -7.57
CA VAL A 43 2.67 14.59 -7.25
C VAL A 43 2.40 15.69 -6.23
N VAL A 44 3.23 15.81 -5.19
CA VAL A 44 3.10 16.87 -4.17
C VAL A 44 3.34 18.25 -4.78
N ILE A 45 4.30 18.41 -5.70
CA ILE A 45 4.52 19.70 -6.36
C ILE A 45 3.31 20.06 -7.24
N PHE A 46 2.78 19.09 -7.98
CA PHE A 46 1.64 19.29 -8.86
C PHE A 46 0.31 19.47 -8.12
N SER A 47 0.17 19.01 -6.87
CA SER A 47 -1.04 19.26 -6.07
C SER A 47 -1.21 20.73 -5.70
N PHE A 48 -0.15 21.54 -5.80
CA PHE A 48 -0.21 22.99 -5.68
C PHE A 48 -0.36 23.72 -7.02
N ASN A 49 -0.55 23.02 -8.15
CA ASN A 49 -0.72 23.67 -9.46
C ASN A 49 -2.16 24.18 -9.62
N ASP A 50 -2.30 25.45 -10.03
CA ASP A 50 -3.61 26.09 -10.29
C ASP A 50 -4.30 25.60 -11.57
N SER A 51 -3.60 24.81 -12.38
CA SER A 51 -4.14 24.20 -13.59
C SER A 51 -4.71 22.81 -13.32
N ARG A 52 -5.88 22.52 -13.91
CA ARG A 52 -6.44 21.14 -14.00
C ARG A 52 -5.64 20.23 -14.93
N SER A 53 -4.72 20.77 -15.71
CA SER A 53 -3.86 20.03 -16.64
C SER A 53 -2.41 20.03 -16.17
N THR A 54 -1.83 18.83 -16.02
CA THR A 54 -0.40 18.61 -15.73
C THR A 54 0.53 19.18 -16.81
N ALA A 55 -0.01 19.50 -18.00
CA ALA A 55 0.76 20.02 -19.13
C ALA A 55 1.09 21.52 -19.01
N GLN A 56 0.40 22.27 -18.14
CA GLN A 56 0.61 23.71 -17.98
C GLN A 56 0.73 24.07 -16.50
N TRP A 57 1.82 24.74 -16.14
CA TRP A 57 2.02 25.30 -14.81
C TRP A 57 1.35 26.68 -14.76
N ALA A 58 0.19 26.77 -14.11
CA ALA A 58 -0.60 28.01 -14.06
C ALA A 58 -0.30 28.87 -12.82
N GLY A 59 0.40 28.33 -11.83
CA GLY A 59 0.75 29.05 -10.59
C GLY A 59 0.68 28.15 -9.36
N PHE A 60 1.12 28.68 -8.21
CA PHE A 60 0.97 28.02 -6.92
C PHE A 60 -0.39 28.35 -6.30
N THR A 61 -1.12 27.33 -5.87
CA THR A 61 -2.46 27.45 -5.29
C THR A 61 -2.67 26.45 -4.17
N THR A 62 -3.60 26.75 -3.27
CA THR A 62 -4.07 25.81 -2.22
C THR A 62 -5.57 25.55 -2.31
N HIS A 63 -6.25 26.04 -3.35
CA HIS A 63 -7.70 25.97 -3.46
C HIS A 63 -8.22 24.53 -3.48
N TRP A 64 -7.51 23.61 -4.15
CA TRP A 64 -7.86 22.19 -4.20
C TRP A 64 -8.00 21.55 -2.81
N TYR A 65 -7.17 21.96 -1.85
CA TYR A 65 -7.25 21.47 -0.47
C TYR A 65 -8.46 22.03 0.27
N VAL A 66 -8.80 23.30 0.02
CA VAL A 66 -9.99 23.94 0.59
C VAL A 66 -11.25 23.27 0.03
N ASP A 67 -11.34 23.16 -1.29
CA ASP A 67 -12.45 22.50 -1.99
C ASP A 67 -12.66 21.08 -1.48
N MET A 68 -11.58 20.30 -1.34
CA MET A 68 -11.60 18.94 -0.82
C MET A 68 -12.18 18.83 0.60
N ILE A 69 -11.87 19.79 1.47
CA ILE A 69 -12.34 19.79 2.87
C ILE A 69 -13.78 20.30 2.98
N THR A 70 -14.19 21.22 2.10
CA THR A 70 -15.56 21.74 2.05
C THR A 70 -16.54 20.80 1.35
N ASP A 71 -16.06 19.90 0.51
CA ASP A 71 -16.88 18.92 -0.19
C ASP A 71 -17.26 17.77 0.76
N SER A 72 -18.54 17.75 1.16
CA SER A 72 -19.08 16.74 2.06
C SER A 72 -19.05 15.34 1.45
N GLN A 73 -19.14 15.20 0.13
CA GLN A 73 -19.08 13.90 -0.55
C GLN A 73 -17.68 13.30 -0.47
N ILE A 74 -16.64 14.12 -0.64
CA ILE A 74 -15.24 13.69 -0.50
C ILE A 74 -14.96 13.25 0.94
N ILE A 75 -15.36 14.07 1.92
CA ILE A 75 -15.16 13.76 3.35
C ILE A 75 -15.89 12.48 3.77
N ILE A 76 -17.15 12.30 3.36
CA ILE A 76 -17.90 11.07 3.63
C ILE A 76 -17.19 9.87 2.99
N SER A 77 -16.74 9.99 1.75
CA SER A 77 -16.02 8.91 1.05
C SER A 77 -14.72 8.53 1.75
N LEU A 78 -13.96 9.52 2.24
CA LEU A 78 -12.74 9.31 3.02
C LEU A 78 -13.02 8.51 4.30
N TRP A 79 -14.07 8.88 5.05
CA TRP A 79 -14.47 8.16 6.26
C TRP A 79 -14.93 6.74 5.96
N ASN A 80 -15.71 6.54 4.89
CA ASN A 80 -16.13 5.21 4.47
C ASN A 80 -14.91 4.32 4.18
N SER A 81 -13.94 4.81 3.39
CA SER A 81 -12.73 4.04 3.06
C SER A 81 -11.87 3.75 4.30
N LEU A 82 -11.68 4.73 5.18
CA LEU A 82 -10.92 4.54 6.43
C LEU A 82 -11.58 3.51 7.35
N PHE A 83 -12.90 3.59 7.54
CA PHE A 83 -13.63 2.66 8.37
C PHE A 83 -13.52 1.23 7.82
N VAL A 84 -13.77 1.05 6.52
CA VAL A 84 -13.62 -0.25 5.84
C VAL A 84 -12.20 -0.79 5.99
N ALA A 85 -11.18 0.05 5.76
CA ALA A 85 -9.79 -0.35 5.85
C ALA A 85 -9.43 -0.83 7.28
N ILE A 86 -9.86 -0.11 8.31
CA ILE A 86 -9.58 -0.46 9.71
C ILE A 86 -10.28 -1.77 10.08
N VAL A 87 -11.58 -1.88 9.82
CA VAL A 87 -12.37 -3.09 10.16
C VAL A 87 -11.83 -4.31 9.40
N SER A 88 -11.57 -4.15 8.10
CA SER A 88 -10.99 -5.21 7.27
C SER A 88 -9.60 -5.63 7.76
N THR A 89 -8.74 -4.68 8.11
CA THR A 89 -7.40 -4.97 8.63
C THR A 89 -7.45 -5.75 9.94
N ILE A 90 -8.32 -5.37 10.88
CA ILE A 90 -8.46 -6.06 12.16
C ILE A 90 -8.94 -7.50 11.94
N ILE A 91 -10.01 -7.68 11.17
CA ILE A 91 -10.58 -9.01 10.89
C ILE A 91 -9.57 -9.87 10.14
N SER A 92 -8.94 -9.33 9.09
CA SER A 92 -7.94 -10.03 8.30
C SER A 92 -6.72 -10.42 9.13
N THR A 93 -6.24 -9.54 10.00
CA THR A 93 -5.09 -9.84 10.88
C THR A 93 -5.43 -10.95 11.86
N ILE A 94 -6.60 -10.91 12.50
CA ILE A 94 -7.03 -11.95 13.44
C ILE A 94 -7.14 -13.30 12.73
N ILE A 95 -7.89 -13.35 11.62
CA ILE A 95 -8.10 -14.59 10.86
C ILE A 95 -6.78 -15.12 10.29
N GLY A 96 -5.96 -14.25 9.69
CA GLY A 96 -4.67 -14.59 9.11
C GLY A 96 -3.68 -15.10 10.15
N THR A 97 -3.63 -14.47 11.34
CA THR A 97 -2.77 -14.92 12.44
C THR A 97 -3.23 -16.27 12.99
N LEU A 98 -4.54 -16.47 13.18
CA LEU A 98 -5.10 -17.75 13.62
C LEU A 98 -4.84 -18.86 12.60
N ALA A 99 -4.99 -18.57 11.30
CA ALA A 99 -4.70 -19.50 10.22
C ALA A 99 -3.21 -19.88 10.19
N ALA A 100 -2.32 -18.89 10.26
CA ALA A 100 -0.87 -19.12 10.29
C ALA A 100 -0.45 -19.97 11.49
N MET A 101 -0.93 -19.65 12.70
CA MET A 101 -0.67 -20.43 13.91
C MET A 101 -1.21 -21.86 13.80
N GLY A 102 -2.40 -22.05 13.22
CA GLY A 102 -3.01 -23.35 13.01
C GLY A 102 -2.19 -24.23 12.07
N MET A 103 -1.69 -23.65 10.97
CA MET A 103 -0.90 -24.36 9.96
C MET A 103 0.52 -24.68 10.43
N GLU A 104 1.11 -23.84 11.27
CA GLU A 104 2.42 -24.12 11.88
C GLU A 104 2.33 -25.21 12.95
N ARG A 105 1.29 -25.18 13.78
CA ARG A 105 1.18 -26.04 14.96
C ARG A 105 0.60 -27.42 14.69
N TYR A 106 -0.25 -27.57 13.67
CA TYR A 106 -0.96 -28.82 13.38
C TYR A 106 -0.69 -29.31 11.95
N ARG A 107 -0.31 -30.59 11.82
CA ARG A 107 -0.26 -31.28 10.52
C ARG A 107 -1.55 -32.05 10.29
N PHE A 108 -2.37 -31.59 9.35
CA PHE A 108 -3.66 -32.21 8.99
C PHE A 108 -3.71 -32.59 7.51
N ARG A 109 -4.54 -33.58 7.16
CA ARG A 109 -4.60 -34.14 5.78
C ARG A 109 -4.98 -33.11 4.70
N GLY A 110 -5.66 -32.03 5.08
CA GLY A 110 -6.06 -30.93 4.18
C GLY A 110 -5.05 -29.78 4.06
N GLN A 111 -3.88 -29.88 4.69
CA GLN A 111 -2.89 -28.79 4.75
C GLN A 111 -2.46 -28.31 3.35
N LEU A 112 -2.25 -29.25 2.42
CA LEU A 112 -1.87 -28.92 1.03
C LEU A 112 -2.98 -28.16 0.27
N GLY A 113 -4.26 -28.44 0.58
CA GLY A 113 -5.38 -27.69 0.02
C GLY A 113 -5.49 -26.28 0.61
N MET A 114 -5.23 -26.14 1.92
CA MET A 114 -5.18 -24.84 2.59
C MET A 114 -4.04 -23.98 2.05
N ASP A 115 -2.83 -24.54 1.89
CA ASP A 115 -1.69 -23.87 1.26
C ASP A 115 -2.07 -23.39 -0.15
N ALA A 116 -2.66 -24.25 -0.98
CA ALA A 116 -3.08 -23.89 -2.33
C ALA A 116 -4.12 -22.75 -2.34
N LEU A 117 -5.08 -22.75 -1.42
CA LEU A 117 -6.07 -21.68 -1.26
C LEU A 117 -5.44 -20.35 -0.82
N LEU A 118 -4.42 -20.37 0.04
CA LEU A 118 -3.71 -19.17 0.47
C LEU A 118 -2.81 -18.60 -0.62
N TYR A 119 -2.25 -19.44 -1.50
CA TYR A 119 -1.44 -19.00 -2.63
C TYR A 119 -2.26 -18.58 -3.86
N LEU A 120 -3.49 -19.07 -4.01
CA LEU A 120 -4.38 -18.75 -5.13
C LEU A 120 -4.52 -17.23 -5.39
N PRO A 121 -4.82 -16.39 -4.39
CA PRO A 121 -4.92 -14.94 -4.56
C PRO A 121 -3.61 -14.28 -4.99
N VAL A 122 -2.46 -14.86 -4.61
CA VAL A 122 -1.13 -14.32 -4.98
C VAL A 122 -0.82 -14.57 -6.46
N ILE A 123 -1.37 -15.64 -7.03
CA ILE A 123 -1.15 -16.04 -8.43
C ILE A 123 -2.21 -15.43 -9.36
N ILE A 124 -3.44 -15.28 -8.88
CA ILE A 124 -4.53 -14.68 -9.65
C ILE A 124 -4.23 -13.18 -9.84
N PRO A 125 -4.29 -12.66 -11.08
CA PRO A 125 -4.14 -11.23 -11.32
C PRO A 125 -5.32 -10.44 -10.76
N ASP A 126 -5.04 -9.29 -10.13
CA ASP A 126 -6.03 -8.45 -9.46
C ASP A 126 -7.22 -8.06 -10.35
N ILE A 127 -6.95 -7.79 -11.64
CA ILE A 127 -7.99 -7.42 -12.62
C ILE A 127 -8.98 -8.57 -12.83
N ALA A 128 -8.48 -9.82 -12.89
CA ALA A 128 -9.36 -10.98 -13.03
C ALA A 128 -10.22 -11.17 -11.79
N MET A 129 -9.64 -11.02 -10.60
CA MET A 129 -10.38 -11.08 -9.33
C MET A 129 -11.51 -10.03 -9.29
N ALA A 130 -11.24 -8.79 -9.73
CA ALA A 130 -12.24 -7.73 -9.79
C ALA A 130 -13.42 -8.09 -10.71
N ILE A 131 -13.15 -8.59 -11.92
CA ILE A 131 -14.20 -8.99 -12.87
C ILE A 131 -14.99 -10.19 -12.35
N MET A 132 -14.32 -11.16 -11.73
CA MET A 132 -14.98 -12.34 -11.14
C MET A 132 -15.91 -11.95 -9.98
N LEU A 133 -15.49 -11.04 -9.12
CA LEU A 133 -16.33 -10.51 -8.03
C LEU A 133 -17.53 -9.73 -8.59
N LEU A 134 -17.33 -8.90 -9.61
CA LEU A 134 -18.42 -8.19 -10.30
C LEU A 134 -19.46 -9.17 -10.86
N LEU A 135 -19.02 -10.23 -11.55
CA LEU A 135 -19.89 -11.27 -12.09
C LEU A 135 -20.57 -12.06 -10.98
N PHE A 136 -19.86 -12.38 -9.89
CA PHE A 136 -20.42 -13.09 -8.74
C PHE A 136 -21.58 -12.31 -8.12
N PHE A 137 -21.43 -11.01 -7.87
CA PHE A 137 -22.50 -10.18 -7.33
C PHE A 137 -23.66 -10.02 -8.34
N ASN A 138 -23.36 -9.87 -9.63
CA ASN A 138 -24.39 -9.79 -10.66
C ASN A 138 -25.24 -11.08 -10.75
N LEU A 139 -24.59 -12.25 -10.73
CA LEU A 139 -25.26 -13.55 -10.89
C LEU A 139 -25.93 -14.06 -9.62
N SER A 140 -25.38 -13.75 -8.44
CA SER A 140 -25.92 -14.23 -7.16
C SER A 140 -27.23 -13.54 -6.77
N GLY A 141 -27.65 -12.48 -7.48
CA GLY A 141 -28.82 -11.68 -7.11
C GLY A 141 -28.63 -10.94 -5.78
N ILE A 142 -27.46 -11.11 -5.14
CA ILE A 142 -26.90 -10.24 -4.13
C ILE A 142 -26.50 -9.00 -4.90
N GLY A 143 -27.50 -8.19 -5.26
CA GLY A 143 -27.27 -6.90 -5.89
C GLY A 143 -26.21 -6.16 -5.09
N PHE A 144 -25.55 -5.23 -5.74
CA PHE A 144 -24.66 -4.30 -5.07
C PHE A 144 -25.31 -3.80 -3.75
N GLU A 145 -26.62 -3.57 -3.70
CA GLU A 145 -27.41 -3.12 -2.54
C GLU A 145 -27.41 -3.98 -1.24
N VAL A 146 -26.84 -5.19 -1.17
CA VAL A 146 -27.12 -6.13 -0.06
C VAL A 146 -26.70 -5.65 1.33
N TRP A 147 -25.90 -4.58 1.43
CA TRP A 147 -25.58 -4.00 2.73
C TRP A 147 -25.74 -2.48 2.74
N ASN A 148 -26.98 -1.99 2.70
CA ASN A 148 -27.34 -0.73 3.38
C ASN A 148 -27.23 -0.92 4.91
N VAL A 149 -26.05 -1.31 5.36
CA VAL A 149 -25.70 -1.41 6.77
C VAL A 149 -25.20 -0.05 7.18
N ASN A 150 -26.15 0.76 7.65
CA ASN A 150 -25.85 2.00 8.35
C ASN A 150 -25.29 1.66 9.74
N ILE A 151 -24.04 1.19 9.78
CA ILE A 151 -23.28 1.09 11.03
C ILE A 151 -22.68 2.49 11.26
N PHE A 152 -23.22 3.22 12.24
CA PHE A 152 -22.72 4.52 12.71
C PHE A 152 -22.75 5.71 11.71
N GLY A 153 -23.72 5.78 10.81
CA GLY A 153 -23.84 6.90 9.85
C GLY A 153 -22.99 6.73 8.59
N ILE A 154 -22.34 5.57 8.44
CA ILE A 154 -21.44 5.23 7.34
C ILE A 154 -22.23 4.33 6.39
N ASN A 155 -22.56 4.87 5.21
CA ASN A 155 -23.07 4.04 4.12
C ASN A 155 -21.88 3.24 3.60
N LEU A 156 -21.77 1.98 4.01
CA LEU A 156 -20.81 1.03 3.45
C LEU A 156 -21.11 0.92 1.96
N ALA A 157 -20.44 1.77 1.19
CA ALA A 157 -20.63 1.91 -0.24
C ALA A 157 -20.12 0.65 -0.93
N VAL A 158 -21.04 -0.29 -1.06
CA VAL A 158 -21.47 -0.73 -2.36
C VAL A 158 -21.26 0.38 -3.40
N PRO A 159 -20.69 0.12 -4.59
CA PRO A 159 -20.59 1.13 -5.64
C PRO A 159 -21.98 1.68 -5.98
N TYR A 160 -22.32 2.82 -5.38
CA TYR A 160 -23.50 3.63 -5.69
C TYR A 160 -23.42 4.23 -7.10
N SER A 161 -22.29 4.02 -7.79
CA SER A 161 -21.98 4.46 -9.14
C SER A 161 -22.79 3.76 -10.25
N VAL A 162 -23.78 2.93 -9.91
CA VAL A 162 -24.72 2.33 -10.88
C VAL A 162 -26.12 2.96 -10.81
N ILE A 163 -26.43 3.73 -9.76
CA ILE A 163 -27.76 4.38 -9.62
C ILE A 163 -27.84 5.71 -10.39
N ILE A 164 -26.71 6.21 -10.92
CA ILE A 164 -26.68 7.35 -11.83
C ILE A 164 -26.01 6.90 -13.13
N GLY A 165 -26.78 6.19 -13.96
CA GLY A 165 -26.52 5.87 -15.35
C GLY A 165 -27.81 5.99 -16.14
#